data_AF-A0A9W6TH51-F1
#
_entry.id   AF-A0A9W6TH51-F1
#
_cell.length_a   1.000
_cell.length_b   1.000
_cell.length_c   1.000
_cell.angle_alpha   90.00
_cell.angle_beta   90.00
_cell.angle_gamma   90.00
#
_symmetry.space_group_name_H-M   'P 1'
#
loop_
_entity.id
_entity.type
_entity.pdbx_description
1 polymer ?
#
loop_
_entity_poly.entity_id
_entity_poly.type
_entity_poly.pdbx_seq_one_letter_code
_entity_poly.pdbx_strand_id
1 'polypeptide(L)'
;MIGHIYRIIHLESDIQYVGSTFNEPRKKWQNHKQYYREWLSDKCNRCVIYTYFRQHGIDKFKLIPMKSYGVQDRTHLEAYEQLWINKLNCVNMNNPFRITKMHKKQYATANKDNHQHKAKQWRESNKAKLACKTQCECGGEYCHTNNDRHQKSQRHPQWLTKNS
;
A
#
# COMPACT_ATOMS: atom_id res chain seq x y z
N MET A 1 -16.24 -0.56 19.93
CA MET A 1 -15.06 -1.23 20.56
C MET A 1 -14.19 -0.17 21.20
N ILE A 2 -13.45 -0.47 22.27
CA ILE A 2 -12.50 0.47 22.86
C ILE A 2 -11.13 0.21 22.24
N GLY A 3 -10.56 1.23 21.60
CA GLY A 3 -9.20 1.20 21.07
C GLY A 3 -8.27 2.06 21.93
N HIS A 4 -7.03 1.61 22.12
CA HIS A 4 -6.01 2.29 22.90
C HIS A 4 -4.89 2.78 22.00
N ILE A 5 -4.54 4.05 22.13
CA ILE A 5 -3.31 4.62 21.61
C ILE A 5 -2.27 4.59 22.73
N TYR A 6 -1.06 4.15 22.39
CA TYR A 6 0.09 4.13 23.28
C TYR A 6 1.33 4.65 22.56
N ARG A 7 2.34 4.99 23.34
CA ARG A 7 3.69 5.25 22.82
C ARG A 7 4.72 4.39 23.52
N ILE A 8 5.77 4.02 22.80
CA ILE A 8 6.98 3.42 23.33
C ILE A 8 8.04 4.52 23.30
N ILE A 9 8.58 4.88 24.45
CA ILE A 9 9.61 5.93 24.57
C ILE A 9 10.92 5.31 25.01
N HIS A 10 12.04 5.83 24.52
CA HIS A 10 13.35 5.61 25.11
C HIS A 10 13.49 6.48 26.35
N LEU A 11 14.15 5.97 27.40
CA LEU A 11 14.27 6.68 28.68
C LEU A 11 15.31 7.81 28.66
N GLU A 12 16.32 7.74 27.78
CA GLU A 12 17.47 8.66 27.78
C GLU A 12 17.55 9.52 26.50
N SER A 13 16.62 9.38 25.55
CA SER A 13 16.64 10.09 24.26
C SER A 13 15.24 10.39 23.76
N ASP A 14 15.11 11.24 22.75
CA ASP A 14 13.82 11.63 22.16
C ASP A 14 13.19 10.58 21.22
N ILE A 15 13.75 9.38 21.13
CA ILE A 15 13.19 8.28 20.33
C ILE A 15 11.83 7.88 20.92
N GLN A 16 10.78 8.07 20.12
CA GLN A 16 9.43 7.63 20.47
C GLN A 16 8.74 6.97 19.26
N TYR A 17 7.94 5.96 19.54
CA TYR A 17 7.10 5.24 18.59
C TYR A 17 5.66 5.27 19.07
N VAL A 18 4.72 5.53 18.18
CA VAL A 18 3.28 5.54 18.48
C VAL A 18 2.65 4.28 17.88
N GLY A 19 1.70 3.69 18.59
CA GLY A 19 0.95 2.55 18.07
C GLY A 19 -0.46 2.48 18.63
N SER A 20 -1.30 1.67 17.99
CA SER A 20 -2.66 1.39 18.45
C SER A 20 -2.93 -0.09 18.71
N THR A 21 -3.91 -0.39 19.56
CA THR A 21 -4.34 -1.75 19.87
C THR A 21 -5.77 -1.79 20.38
N PHE A 22 -6.51 -2.86 20.08
CA PHE A 22 -7.79 -3.18 20.73
C PHE A 22 -7.62 -4.02 22.00
N ASN A 23 -6.43 -4.63 22.18
CA ASN A 23 -6.06 -5.30 23.41
C ASN A 23 -5.46 -4.31 24.41
N GLU A 24 -5.33 -4.72 25.67
CA GLU A 24 -4.63 -3.96 26.68
C GLU A 24 -3.20 -3.57 26.27
N PRO A 25 -2.76 -2.32 26.54
CA PRO A 25 -1.41 -1.88 26.21
C PRO A 25 -0.31 -2.74 26.84
N ARG A 26 -0.54 -3.31 28.02
CA ARG A 26 0.39 -4.23 28.69
C ARG A 26 0.62 -5.51 27.88
N LYS A 27 -0.45 -6.14 27.38
CA LYS A 27 -0.38 -7.30 26.49
C LYS A 27 0.33 -6.94 25.19
N LYS A 28 0.06 -5.76 24.64
CA LYS A 28 0.75 -5.27 23.44
C LYS A 28 2.26 -5.07 23.67
N TRP A 29 2.68 -4.65 24.86
CA TRP A 29 4.10 -4.56 25.23
C TRP A 29 4.78 -5.93 25.23
N GLN A 30 4.14 -6.94 25.82
CA GLN A 30 4.65 -8.32 25.82
C GLN A 30 4.82 -8.85 24.39
N ASN A 31 3.82 -8.60 23.52
CA ASN A 31 3.92 -8.97 22.11
C ASN A 31 5.08 -8.27 21.41
N HIS A 32 5.32 -6.99 21.68
CA HIS A 32 6.49 -6.28 21.13
C HIS A 32 7.81 -6.92 21.58
N LYS A 33 7.94 -7.32 22.85
CA LYS A 33 9.13 -8.04 23.34
C LYS A 33 9.30 -9.40 22.67
N GLN A 34 8.22 -10.14 22.48
CA GLN A 34 8.24 -11.43 21.79
C GLN A 34 8.64 -11.28 20.32
N TYR A 35 7.96 -10.40 19.59
CA TYR A 35 8.25 -10.15 18.17
C TYR A 35 9.65 -9.60 17.94
N TYR A 36 10.19 -8.81 18.88
CA TYR A 36 11.58 -8.42 18.83
C TYR A 36 12.54 -9.62 18.89
N ARG A 37 12.29 -10.61 19.76
CA ARG A 37 13.08 -11.86 19.80
C ARG A 37 12.95 -12.67 18.53
N GLU A 38 11.74 -12.77 17.97
CA GLU A 38 11.51 -13.45 16.69
C GLU A 38 12.20 -12.73 15.53
N TRP A 39 12.18 -11.40 15.53
CA TRP A 39 12.88 -10.55 14.56
C TRP A 39 14.40 -10.73 14.62
N LEU A 40 14.98 -10.89 15.82
CA LEU A 40 16.40 -11.25 15.96
C LEU A 40 16.76 -12.61 15.35
N SER A 41 15.77 -13.50 15.18
CA SER A 41 15.93 -14.80 14.50
C SER A 41 15.50 -14.79 13.03
N ASP A 42 15.29 -13.61 12.43
CA ASP A 42 14.81 -13.41 11.05
C ASP A 42 13.46 -14.06 10.71
N LYS A 43 12.61 -14.31 11.71
CA LYS A 43 11.32 -14.99 11.54
C LYS A 43 10.11 -14.06 11.37
N CYS A 44 10.28 -12.74 11.51
CA CYS A 44 9.16 -11.80 11.60
C CYS A 44 9.40 -10.51 10.80
N ASN A 45 8.30 -9.84 10.44
CA ASN A 45 8.30 -8.57 9.73
C ASN A 45 9.06 -7.47 10.48
N ARG A 46 9.76 -6.62 9.71
CA ARG A 46 10.55 -5.52 10.26
C ARG A 46 9.64 -4.42 10.81
N CYS A 47 9.65 -4.22 12.13
CA CYS A 47 9.13 -3.00 12.76
C CYS A 47 10.29 -2.03 13.01
N VAL A 48 10.12 -0.76 12.66
CA VAL A 48 11.18 0.26 12.81
C VAL A 48 11.71 0.32 14.25
N ILE A 49 10.85 0.19 15.26
CA ILE A 49 11.28 0.32 16.65
C ILE A 49 12.27 -0.78 17.07
N TYR A 50 12.28 -1.92 16.38
CA TYR A 50 13.17 -3.05 16.69
C TYR A 50 14.63 -2.74 16.37
N THR A 51 14.91 -1.86 15.40
CA THR A 51 16.29 -1.42 15.15
C THR A 51 16.82 -0.63 16.34
N TYR A 52 15.99 0.21 16.95
CA TYR A 52 16.34 0.99 18.14
C TYR A 52 16.41 0.11 19.41
N PHE A 53 15.55 -0.90 19.54
CA PHE A 53 15.67 -1.90 20.62
C PHE A 53 17.01 -2.64 20.56
N ARG A 54 17.47 -2.97 19.35
CA ARG A 54 18.79 -3.59 19.14
C ARG A 54 19.94 -2.64 19.46
N GLN A 55 19.82 -1.37 19.08
CA GLN A 55 20.86 -0.36 19.27
C GLN A 55 21.04 0.04 20.75
N HIS A 56 19.96 0.20 21.50
CA HIS A 56 20.01 0.76 22.86
C HIS A 56 19.66 -0.25 23.98
N GLY A 57 19.15 -1.42 23.62
CA GLY A 57 18.61 -2.40 24.56
C GLY A 57 17.14 -2.15 24.87
N ILE A 58 16.33 -3.21 24.84
CA ILE A 58 14.87 -3.12 25.03
C ILE A 58 14.45 -2.63 26.43
N ASP A 59 15.29 -2.84 27.44
CA ASP A 59 15.00 -2.43 28.82
C ASP A 59 15.08 -0.92 29.03
N LYS A 60 15.74 -0.21 28.11
CA LYS A 60 15.73 1.27 28.06
C LYS A 60 14.47 1.86 27.43
N PHE A 61 13.48 1.03 27.11
CA PHE A 61 12.21 1.47 26.55
C PHE A 61 11.04 1.17 27.48
N LYS A 62 10.07 2.09 27.50
CA LYS A 62 8.83 1.96 28.27
C LYS A 62 7.63 2.23 27.38
N LEU A 63 6.61 1.38 27.50
CA LEU A 63 5.30 1.63 26.91
C LEU A 63 4.45 2.49 27.87
N ILE A 64 3.92 3.59 27.35
CA ILE A 64 3.05 4.52 28.07
C ILE A 64 1.70 4.58 27.35
N PRO A 65 0.60 4.16 28.00
CA PRO A 65 -0.75 4.39 27.49
C PRO A 65 -1.02 5.89 27.36
N MET A 66 -1.59 6.32 26.24
CA MET A 66 -1.87 7.74 25.99
C MET A 66 -3.35 8.06 26.18
N LYS A 67 -4.19 7.45 25.34
CA LYS A 67 -5.62 7.72 25.35
C LYS A 67 -6.39 6.53 24.80
N SER A 68 -7.57 6.30 25.36
CA SER A 68 -8.54 5.32 24.91
C SER A 68 -9.67 6.02 24.15
N TYR A 69 -10.16 5.41 23.08
CA TYR A 69 -11.21 5.94 22.23
C TYR A 69 -12.29 4.89 22.02
N GLY A 70 -13.56 5.30 22.14
CA GLY A 70 -14.66 4.53 21.60
C GLY A 70 -14.64 4.64 20.08
N VAL A 71 -14.40 3.53 19.39
CA VAL A 71 -14.31 3.48 17.93
C VAL A 71 -15.26 2.44 17.35
N GLN A 72 -15.70 2.69 16.11
CA GLN A 72 -16.56 1.78 15.35
C GLN A 72 -15.75 0.63 14.76
N ASP A 73 -14.59 0.92 14.18
CA ASP A 73 -13.75 -0.06 13.49
C ASP A 73 -12.24 0.21 13.67
N ARG A 74 -11.42 -0.63 13.04
CA ARG A 74 -9.95 -0.52 13.02
C ARG A 74 -9.48 0.76 12.33
N THR A 75 -10.14 1.13 11.23
CA THR A 75 -9.84 2.31 10.41
C THR A 75 -9.95 3.61 11.22
N HIS A 76 -10.99 3.76 12.04
CA HIS A 76 -11.13 4.87 12.98
C HIS A 76 -10.00 4.92 14.01
N LEU A 77 -9.58 3.76 14.55
CA LEU A 77 -8.46 3.72 15.50
C LEU A 77 -7.14 4.11 14.84
N GLU A 78 -6.90 3.68 13.61
CA GLU A 78 -5.71 4.04 12.82
C GLU A 78 -5.69 5.53 12.48
N ALA A 79 -6.85 6.15 12.24
CA ALA A 79 -6.94 7.60 12.08
C ALA A 79 -6.48 8.35 13.33
N TYR A 80 -6.89 7.91 14.53
CA TYR A 80 -6.38 8.46 15.79
C TYR A 80 -4.88 8.23 15.97
N GLU A 81 -4.38 7.04 15.62
CA GLU A 81 -2.94 6.74 15.63
C GLU A 81 -2.17 7.73 14.74
N GLN A 82 -2.64 7.97 13.51
CA GLN A 82 -2.04 8.93 12.59
C GLN A 82 -2.05 10.36 13.14
N LEU A 83 -3.14 10.78 13.79
CA LEU A 83 -3.20 12.11 14.43
C LEU A 83 -2.11 12.28 15.49
N TRP A 84 -1.85 11.25 16.30
CA TRP A 84 -0.78 11.28 17.29
C TRP A 84 0.62 11.21 16.67
N ILE A 85 0.79 10.42 15.61
CA ILE A 85 2.03 10.39 14.82
C ILE A 85 2.34 11.78 14.23
N ASN A 86 1.34 12.49 13.72
CA ASN A 86 1.53 13.83 13.15
C ASN A 86 1.82 14.89 14.22
N LYS A 87 1.28 14.71 15.44
CA LYS A 87 1.45 15.64 16.56
C LYS A 87 2.80 15.47 17.27
N LEU A 88 3.40 14.29 17.18
CA LEU A 88 4.62 13.92 17.90
C LEU A 88 5.77 13.65 16.93
N ASN A 89 6.98 14.07 17.29
CA ASN A 89 8.17 13.69 16.52
C ASN A 89 8.52 12.22 16.80
N CYS A 90 7.97 11.28 16.03
CA CYS A 90 8.11 9.84 16.26
C CYS A 90 8.77 9.11 15.09
N VAL A 91 9.36 7.94 15.38
CA VAL A 91 10.12 7.14 14.40
C VAL A 91 9.26 6.28 13.48
N ASN A 92 7.92 6.42 13.53
CA ASN A 92 7.00 5.63 12.72
C ASN A 92 7.25 5.85 11.22
N MET A 93 7.74 4.84 10.51
CA MET A 93 8.00 4.94 9.07
C MET A 93 6.74 4.85 8.21
N ASN A 94 5.74 4.08 8.66
CA ASN A 94 4.54 3.81 7.89
C ASN A 94 3.35 4.55 8.49
N ASN A 95 2.64 5.28 7.64
CA ASN A 95 1.34 5.87 7.98
C ASN A 95 0.30 4.76 8.19
N PRO A 96 -0.24 4.59 9.43
CA PRO A 96 -1.26 3.58 9.71
C PRO A 96 -2.58 3.89 8.98
N PHE A 97 -2.91 5.16 8.80
CA PHE A 97 -4.14 5.57 8.12
C PHE A 97 -3.83 6.09 6.72
N ARG A 98 -4.42 5.47 5.71
CA ARG A 98 -4.30 5.91 4.31
C ARG A 98 -5.67 6.10 3.70
N ILE A 99 -5.97 7.33 3.29
CA ILE A 99 -7.14 7.61 2.45
C ILE A 99 -6.81 7.15 1.03
N THR A 100 -7.24 5.93 0.69
CA THR A 100 -6.90 5.25 -0.58
C THR A 100 -7.13 6.12 -1.81
N LYS A 101 -8.24 6.88 -1.86
CA LYS A 101 -8.58 7.76 -2.99
C LYS A 101 -7.57 8.89 -3.17
N MET A 102 -7.14 9.52 -2.07
CA MET A 102 -6.18 10.62 -2.10
C MET A 102 -4.78 10.12 -2.46
N HIS A 103 -4.37 8.97 -1.90
CA HIS A 103 -3.09 8.35 -2.20
C HIS A 103 -2.96 7.94 -3.68
N LYS A 104 -4.01 7.34 -4.27
CA LYS A 104 -4.03 6.99 -5.71
C LYS A 104 -3.84 8.23 -6.59
N LYS A 105 -4.50 9.35 -6.26
CA LYS A 105 -4.36 10.61 -7.00
C LYS A 105 -2.94 11.16 -6.90
N GLN A 106 -2.38 11.23 -5.69
CA GLN A 106 -1.01 11.70 -5.47
C GLN A 106 0.02 10.84 -6.21
N TYR A 107 -0.11 9.52 -6.12
CA TYR A 107 0.76 8.59 -6.83
C TYR A 107 0.66 8.77 -8.36
N ALA A 108 -0.56 8.86 -8.90
CA ALA A 108 -0.79 9.07 -10.33
C ALA A 108 -0.18 10.39 -10.82
N THR A 109 -0.31 11.47 -10.05
CA THR A 109 0.31 12.77 -10.37
C THR A 109 1.83 12.69 -10.31
N ALA A 110 2.40 12.15 -9.22
CA ALA A 110 3.85 12.07 -9.04
C ALA A 110 4.55 11.16 -10.04
N ASN A 111 3.87 10.13 -10.54
CA ASN A 111 4.43 9.17 -11.51
C ASN A 111 3.94 9.42 -12.94
N LYS A 112 3.24 10.53 -13.20
CA LYS A 112 2.64 10.82 -14.51
C LYS A 112 3.69 10.75 -15.63
N ASP A 113 4.84 11.39 -15.44
CA ASP A 113 5.89 11.46 -16.46
C ASP A 113 6.57 10.11 -16.67
N ASN A 114 6.79 9.35 -15.60
CA ASN A 114 7.35 8.00 -15.68
C ASN A 114 6.40 7.06 -16.45
N HIS A 115 5.09 7.14 -16.18
CA HIS A 115 4.09 6.40 -16.93
C HIS A 115 4.05 6.80 -18.40
N GLN A 116 4.10 8.10 -18.70
CA GLN A 116 4.15 8.59 -20.07
C GLN A 116 5.41 8.12 -20.81
N HIS A 117 6.57 8.19 -20.16
CA HIS A 117 7.84 7.74 -20.70
C HIS A 117 7.83 6.25 -21.00
N LYS A 118 7.41 5.42 -20.04
CA LYS A 118 7.27 3.96 -20.25
C LYS A 118 6.26 3.63 -21.34
N ALA A 119 5.13 4.34 -21.40
CA ALA A 119 4.14 4.16 -22.46
C ALA A 119 4.71 4.52 -23.84
N LYS A 120 5.52 5.58 -23.93
CA LYS A 120 6.22 5.98 -25.15
C LYS A 120 7.22 4.90 -25.59
N GLN A 121 8.11 4.48 -24.69
CA GLN A 121 9.10 3.43 -24.97
C GLN A 121 8.45 2.12 -25.42
N TRP A 122 7.35 1.71 -24.78
CA TRP A 122 6.61 0.50 -25.16
C TRP A 122 6.01 0.63 -26.55
N ARG A 123 5.41 1.78 -26.89
CA ARG A 123 4.84 2.04 -28.23
C ARG A 123 5.93 2.03 -29.31
N GLU A 124 7.08 2.62 -29.02
CA GLU A 124 8.22 2.63 -29.95
C GLU A 124 8.76 1.22 -30.19
N SER A 125 8.99 0.47 -29.12
CA SER A 125 9.52 -0.90 -29.19
C SER A 125 8.54 -1.89 -29.86
N ASN A 126 7.24 -1.65 -29.74
CA ASN A 126 6.20 -2.51 -30.33
C ASN A 126 5.59 -1.93 -31.60
N LYS A 127 6.15 -0.86 -32.17
CA LYS A 127 5.58 -0.15 -33.32
C LYS A 127 5.28 -1.07 -34.49
N ALA A 128 6.19 -1.99 -34.83
CA ALA A 128 6.00 -2.96 -35.91
C ALA A 128 4.84 -3.94 -35.63
N LYS A 129 4.75 -4.47 -34.41
CA LYS A 129 3.65 -5.36 -33.99
C LYS A 129 2.30 -4.65 -34.02
N LEU A 130 2.26 -3.40 -33.56
CA LEU A 130 1.03 -2.59 -33.56
C LEU A 130 0.58 -2.22 -34.98
N ALA A 131 1.51 -2.07 -35.92
CA ALA A 131 1.21 -1.81 -37.33
C ALA A 131 0.81 -3.08 -38.11
N CYS A 132 1.09 -4.28 -37.59
CA CYS A 132 0.78 -5.53 -38.24
C CYS A 132 -0.74 -5.66 -38.44
N LYS A 133 -1.15 -5.86 -39.69
CA LYS A 133 -2.53 -6.15 -40.06
C LYS A 133 -2.76 -7.64 -40.02
N THR A 134 -3.82 -8.04 -39.35
CA THR A 134 -4.32 -9.41 -39.34
C THR A 134 -5.49 -9.50 -40.33
N GLN A 135 -5.48 -10.53 -41.16
CA GLN A 135 -6.61 -10.87 -42.02
C GLN A 135 -7.67 -11.58 -41.19
N CYS A 136 -8.92 -11.13 -41.30
CA CYS A 136 -10.07 -11.77 -40.70
C CYS A 136 -10.73 -12.71 -41.70
N GLU A 137 -11.37 -13.77 -41.22
CA GLU A 137 -12.13 -14.74 -42.03
C GLU A 137 -13.30 -14.07 -42.80
N CYS A 138 -13.83 -12.94 -42.31
CA CYS A 138 -14.81 -12.14 -43.05
C CYS A 138 -14.21 -11.33 -44.22
N GLY A 139 -12.91 -11.56 -44.54
CA GLY A 139 -12.14 -10.89 -45.59
C GLY A 139 -11.75 -9.43 -45.26
N GLY A 140 -11.88 -9.03 -44.00
CA GLY A 140 -11.50 -7.69 -43.54
C GLY A 140 -10.10 -7.68 -42.93
N GLU A 141 -9.40 -6.55 -43.05
CA GLU A 141 -8.10 -6.34 -42.39
C GLU A 141 -8.25 -5.49 -41.14
N TYR A 142 -7.58 -5.86 -40.05
CA TYR A 142 -7.50 -5.03 -38.86
C TYR A 142 -6.13 -5.10 -38.20
N CYS A 143 -5.68 -4.00 -37.60
CA CYS A 143 -4.52 -4.03 -36.70
C CYS A 143 -4.95 -4.56 -35.32
N HIS A 144 -4.01 -5.11 -34.55
CA HIS A 144 -4.30 -5.66 -33.21
C HIS A 144 -5.11 -4.70 -32.32
N THR A 145 -4.81 -3.40 -32.34
CA THR A 145 -5.52 -2.37 -31.55
C THR A 145 -6.96 -2.12 -31.99
N ASN A 146 -7.33 -2.54 -33.21
CA ASN A 146 -8.63 -2.28 -33.82
C ASN A 146 -9.50 -3.55 -33.90
N ASN A 147 -9.06 -4.68 -33.32
CA ASN A 147 -9.78 -5.94 -33.37
C ASN A 147 -11.21 -5.82 -32.81
N ASP A 148 -11.36 -5.29 -31.60
CA ASP A 148 -12.67 -5.11 -30.98
C ASP A 148 -13.62 -4.26 -31.83
N ARG A 149 -13.11 -3.20 -32.46
CA ARG A 149 -13.91 -2.34 -33.35
C ARG A 149 -14.28 -3.09 -34.63
N HIS A 150 -13.36 -3.89 -35.17
CA HIS A 150 -13.61 -4.73 -36.34
C HIS A 150 -14.71 -5.78 -36.04
N GLN A 151 -14.61 -6.48 -34.92
CA GLN A 151 -15.61 -7.48 -34.49
C GLN A 151 -17.01 -6.88 -34.30
N LYS A 152 -17.07 -5.62 -33.85
CA LYS A 152 -18.34 -4.87 -33.69
C LYS A 152 -18.82 -4.17 -34.97
N SER A 153 -17.99 -4.10 -36.01
CA SER A 153 -18.38 -3.48 -37.28
C SER A 153 -19.44 -4.33 -37.97
N GLN A 154 -20.44 -3.72 -38.63
CA GLN A 154 -21.57 -4.45 -39.24
C GLN A 154 -21.14 -5.64 -40.12
N ARG A 155 -19.99 -5.51 -40.78
CA ARG A 155 -19.43 -6.54 -41.67
C ARG A 155 -19.18 -7.88 -40.96
N HIS A 156 -18.70 -7.87 -39.72
CA HIS A 156 -18.30 -9.10 -39.03
C HIS A 156 -19.51 -9.91 -38.51
N PRO A 157 -20.50 -9.32 -37.79
CA PRO A 157 -21.74 -9.99 -37.45
C PRO A 157 -22.54 -10.47 -38.67
N GLN A 158 -22.60 -9.68 -39.75
CA GLN A 158 -23.28 -10.10 -40.99
C GLN A 158 -22.64 -11.34 -41.63
N TRP A 159 -21.30 -11.45 -41.57
CA TRP A 159 -20.60 -12.64 -42.02
C TRP A 159 -20.88 -13.85 -41.11
N LEU A 160 -20.88 -13.67 -39.79
CA LEU A 160 -21.24 -14.73 -38.84
C LEU A 160 -22.65 -15.27 -39.09
N THR A 161 -23.64 -14.39 -39.31
CA THR A 161 -25.03 -14.81 -39.58
C THR A 161 -25.21 -15.54 -40.91
N LYS A 162 -24.31 -15.34 -41.87
CA LYS A 162 -24.35 -16.02 -43.18
C LYS A 162 -23.63 -17.36 -43.19
N ASN A 163 -22.75 -17.61 -42.23
CA ASN A 163 -21.94 -18.82 -42.11
C ASN A 163 -22.28 -19.65 -40.86
N SER A 164 -23.39 -19.33 -40.18
CA SER A 164 -24.00 -20.14 -39.12
C SER A 164 -25.11 -21.01 -39.71
#